data_AF-A0A350KPZ8-F1
#
_entry.id   AF-A0A350KPZ8-F1
#
_cell.length_a   1.000
_cell.length_b   1.000
_cell.length_c   1.000
_cell.angle_alpha   90.00
_cell.angle_beta   90.00
_cell.angle_gamma   90.00
#
_symmetry.space_group_name_H-M   'P 1'
#
loop_
_entity.id
_entity.type
_entity.pdbx_description
1 polymer ?
#
loop_
_entity_poly.entity_id
_entity_poly.type
_entity_poly.pdbx_seq_one_letter_code
_entity_poly.pdbx_strand_id
1 'polypeptide(L)' 'MGWTDEQVEELKKLWDRGLTTGEIGKALGVSKNAVVGKAHRLKLDSRPSPIRRGEDELPLEQPATAEREKSAET' A
#
# COMPACT_ATOMS: atom_id res chain seq x y z
N MET A 1 8.57 19.33 0.35
CA MET A 1 7.12 19.16 0.13
C MET A 1 6.67 18.06 1.08
N GLY A 2 6.17 18.48 2.24
CA GLY A 2 5.88 17.62 3.39
C GLY A 2 4.40 17.33 3.52
N TRP A 3 4.08 16.38 4.41
CA TRP A 3 2.72 16.12 4.86
C TRP A 3 2.06 17.42 5.34
N THR A 4 0.93 17.79 4.73
CA THR A 4 0.10 18.89 5.23
C THR A 4 -0.66 18.45 6.47
N ASP A 5 -1.08 19.40 7.32
CA ASP A 5 -1.90 19.08 8.49
C ASP A 5 -3.20 18.35 8.10
N GLU A 6 -3.86 18.77 7.00
CA GLU A 6 -5.04 18.08 6.46
C GLU A 6 -4.77 16.61 6.12
N GLN A 7 -3.63 16.31 5.48
CA GLN A 7 -3.25 14.92 5.20
C GLN A 7 -2.98 14.13 6.48
N VAL A 8 -2.43 14.77 7.52
CA VAL A 8 -2.18 14.13 8.81
C VAL A 8 -3.48 13.83 9.55
N GLU A 9 -4.42 14.77 9.56
CA GLU A 9 -5.76 14.56 10.15
C GLU A 9 -6.49 13.43 9.44
N GLU A 10 -6.50 13.44 8.11
CA GLU A 10 -7.23 12.45 7.35
C GLU A 10 -6.55 11.06 7.44
N LEU A 11 -5.21 11.01 7.54
CA LEU A 11 -4.50 9.77 7.89
C LEU A 11 -4.96 9.22 9.24
N LYS A 12 -5.04 10.06 10.29
CA LYS A 12 -5.49 9.61 11.62
C LYS A 12 -6.93 9.09 11.59
N LYS A 13 -7.82 9.78 10.89
CA LYS A 13 -9.23 9.40 10.76
C LYS A 13 -9.41 8.07 10.02
N LEU A 14 -8.70 7.87 8.91
CA LEU A 14 -8.73 6.61 8.17
C LEU A 14 -8.02 5.47 8.93
N TRP A 15 -7.00 5.82 9.71
CA TRP A 15 -6.29 4.88 10.59
C TRP A 15 -7.20 4.37 11.72
N ASP A 16 -7.95 5.25 12.38
CA ASP A 16 -8.91 4.92 13.44
C ASP A 16 -10.06 4.05 12.93
N ARG A 17 -10.59 4.37 11.74
CA ARG A 17 -11.54 3.52 11.00
C ARG A 17 -11.00 2.13 10.68
N GLY A 18 -9.68 1.96 10.73
CA GLY A 18 -9.06 0.70 10.48
C GLY A 18 -9.00 0.33 8.99
N LEU A 19 -8.71 1.29 8.13
CA LEU A 19 -8.35 1.00 6.74
C LEU A 19 -6.93 0.42 6.67
N THR A 20 -6.60 -0.23 5.56
CA THR A 20 -5.22 -0.69 5.32
C THR A 20 -4.35 0.46 4.83
N THR A 21 -3.03 0.38 5.04
CA THR A 21 -2.09 1.42 4.57
C THR A 21 -2.11 1.62 3.06
N GLY A 22 -2.47 0.60 2.27
CA GLY A 22 -2.67 0.73 0.82
C GLY A 22 -3.89 1.57 0.48
N GLU A 23 -5.01 1.33 1.16
CA GLU A 23 -6.25 2.10 0.96
C GLU A 23 -6.12 3.54 1.46
N ILE A 24 -5.47 3.74 2.61
CA ILE A 24 -5.17 5.07 3.14
C ILE A 24 -4.27 5.85 2.15
N GLY A 25 -3.28 5.17 1.56
CA GLY A 25 -2.43 5.78 0.53
C GLY A 25 -3.22 6.20 -0.70
N LYS A 26 -4.11 5.33 -1.19
CA LYS A 26 -4.99 5.61 -2.33
C LYS A 26 -5.93 6.80 -2.06
N ALA A 27 -6.49 6.88 -0.85
CA ALA A 27 -7.37 7.99 -0.44
C ALA A 27 -6.64 9.34 -0.30
N LEU A 28 -5.41 9.32 0.21
CA LEU A 28 -4.61 10.54 0.43
C LEU A 28 -3.74 10.94 -0.78
N GLY A 29 -3.73 10.12 -1.84
CA GLY A 29 -2.86 10.32 -3.01
C GLY A 29 -1.37 10.13 -2.71
N VAL A 30 -1.03 9.34 -1.68
CA VAL A 30 0.36 9.08 -1.27
C VAL A 30 0.67 7.58 -1.31
N SER A 31 1.95 7.22 -1.39
CA SER A 31 2.34 5.81 -1.43
C SER A 31 2.14 5.12 -0.08
N LYS A 32 1.82 3.82 -0.08
CA LYS A 32 1.71 2.97 1.13
C LYS A 32 2.90 3.15 2.07
N ASN A 33 4.11 3.22 1.52
CA ASN A 33 5.34 3.38 2.31
C ASN A 33 5.41 4.76 2.99
N ALA A 34 4.85 5.80 2.36
CA ALA A 34 4.74 7.13 2.97
C ALA A 34 3.76 7.11 4.15
N VAL A 35 2.63 6.42 4.02
CA VAL A 35 1.66 6.23 5.11
C VAL A 35 2.29 5.48 6.29
N VAL A 36 2.97 4.35 6.01
CA VAL A 36 3.68 3.56 7.05
C VAL A 36 4.72 4.43 7.76
N GLY A 37 5.56 5.14 7.00
CA GLY A 37 6.59 6.01 7.55
C GLY A 37 6.02 7.14 8.39
N LYS A 38 4.88 7.73 7.99
CA LYS A 38 4.22 8.79 8.76
C LYS A 38 3.52 8.26 10.01
N ALA A 39 2.81 7.15 9.91
CA ALA A 39 2.16 6.50 11.04
C ALA A 39 3.17 6.11 12.12
N HIS A 40 4.33 5.57 11.72
CA HIS A 40 5.41 5.23 12.65
C HIS A 40 6.00 6.46 13.35
N ARG A 41 6.15 7.59 12.63
CA ARG A 41 6.59 8.87 13.21
C ARG A 41 5.58 9.47 14.17
N LEU A 42 4.29 9.27 13.93
CA LEU A 42 3.19 9.73 14.77
C LEU A 42 2.94 8.85 16.00
N LYS A 43 3.66 7.72 16.14
CA LYS A 43 3.44 6.70 17.19
C LYS A 43 1.97 6.30 17.31
N LEU A 44 1.26 6.22 16.18
CA LEU A 44 -0.10 5.70 16.19
C LEU A 44 -0.07 4.25 16.68
N ASP A 45 -1.02 3.89 17.55
CA ASP A 45 -1.09 2.56 18.16
C ASP A 45 -0.96 1.47 17.09
N SER A 46 -0.06 0.52 17.38
CA SER A 46 0.12 -0.68 16.57
C SER A 46 -1.21 -1.41 16.54
N ARG A 47 -1.91 -1.27 15.42
CA ARG A 47 -3.21 -1.89 15.23
C ARG A 47 -3.07 -3.39 15.53
N PRO A 48 -3.82 -3.95 16.50
CA PRO A 48 -3.79 -5.39 16.74
C PRO A 48 -4.32 -6.04 15.47
N SER A 49 -3.44 -6.73 14.74
CA SER A 49 -3.72 -7.33 13.44
C SER A 49 -5.05 -8.09 13.45
N PRO A 50 -6.13 -7.59 12.82
CA PRO A 50 -7.16 -8.48 12.36
C PRO A 50 -6.56 -9.12 11.13
N ILE A 51 -5.97 -10.30 11.28
CA ILE A 51 -5.57 -11.13 10.15
C ILE A 51 -6.86 -11.45 9.37
N ARG A 52 -7.29 -10.57 8.48
CA ARG A 52 -8.22 -10.89 7.40
C ARG A 52 -7.38 -11.57 6.34
N ARG A 53 -7.17 -12.87 6.56
CA ARG A 53 -6.79 -13.82 5.53
C ARG A 53 -8.06 -14.03 4.70
N GLY A 54 -8.22 -13.28 3.60
CA GLY A 54 -9.37 -13.43 2.70
C GLY A 54 -9.72 -12.12 1.99
N GLU A 55 -9.74 -12.18 0.66
CA GLU A 55 -10.18 -11.17 -0.31
C GLU A 55 -9.41 -9.84 -0.37
N ASP A 56 -8.39 -9.76 -1.23
CA ASP A 56 -8.51 -8.95 -2.44
C ASP A 56 -7.56 -9.50 -3.51
N GLU A 57 -8.13 -9.69 -4.68
CA GLU A 57 -7.65 -10.52 -5.76
C GLU A 57 -6.38 -9.93 -6.39
N LEU A 58 -5.35 -10.77 -6.52
CA LEU A 58 -4.37 -10.58 -7.57
C LEU A 58 -5.08 -10.86 -8.90
N PRO A 59 -5.14 -9.89 -9.80
CA PRO A 59 -4.50 -10.15 -11.07
C PRO A 59 -3.16 -9.44 -11.09
N LEU A 60 -2.10 -10.24 -10.92
CA LEU A 60 -0.81 -9.89 -11.50
C LEU A 60 -1.01 -9.87 -13.02
N GLU A 61 -1.46 -8.74 -13.57
CA GLU A 61 -1.22 -8.43 -14.97
C GLU A 61 0.28 -8.14 -15.12
N GLN A 62 1.05 -9.21 -15.15
CA GLN A 62 2.33 -9.24 -15.82
C GLN A 62 2.12 -9.98 -17.15
N PRO A 63 1.89 -9.29 -18.27
CA PRO A 63 2.23 -9.88 -19.54
C PRO A 63 3.74 -9.67 -19.80
N ALA A 64 4.38 -10.75 -20.21
CA ALA A 64 5.62 -10.82 -20.98
C ALA A 64 6.96 -10.83 -20.23
N THR A 65 7.20 -11.89 -19.47
CA THR A 65 8.46 -12.64 -19.61
C THR A 65 8.23 -13.86 -20.51
N ALA A 66 8.08 -13.64 -21.82
CA ALA A 66 8.05 -14.73 -22.79
C ALA A 66 8.53 -14.25 -24.17
N GLU A 67 9.83 -14.07 -24.31
CA GLU A 67 10.54 -14.43 -25.55
C GLU A 67 12.05 -14.47 -25.27
N ARG A 68 12.47 -15.55 -24.60
CA ARG A 68 13.79 -16.11 -24.88
C ARG A 68 13.50 -17.35 -25.71
N GLU A 69 13.23 -17.11 -26.99
CA GLU A 69 13.14 -18.19 -27.95
C GLU A 69 14.50 -18.90 -28.01
N LYS A 70 14.37 -20.21 -27.92
CA LYS A 70 15.39 -21.21 -27.85
C LYS A 70 15.94 -21.43 -29.26
N SER A 71 17.25 -21.55 -29.38
CA SER A 71 17.94 -22.45 -30.31
C SER A 71 17.31 -22.72 -31.69
N ALA A 72 17.92 -22.15 -32.73
CA ALA A 72 18.19 -22.82 -34.00
C ALA A 72 19.60 -22.33 -34.40
N GLU A 73 20.66 -23.11 -34.18
CA GLU A 73 21.22 -24.06 -35.17
C GLU A 73 21.19 -23.50 -36.61
N THR A 74 22.27 -22.82 -37.01
CA THR A 74 23.09 -23.22 -38.17
C THR A 74 24.50 -22.67 -38.06
#